data_AF-A0A2V5Y2Y0-F1
#
_entry.id   AF-A0A2V5Y2Y0-F1
#
_cell.length_a   1.000
_cell.length_b   1.000
_cell.length_c   1.000
_cell.angle_alpha   90.00
_cell.angle_beta   90.00
_cell.angle_gamma   90.00
#
_symmetry.space_group_name_H-M   'P 1'
#
loop_
_entity.id
_entity.type
_entity.pdbx_description
1 polymer ?
#
loop_
_entity_poly.entity_id
_entity_poly.type
_entity_poly.pdbx_seq_one_letter_code
_entity_poly.pdbx_strand_id
1 'polypeptide(L)'
;MSSLALINEFLGQPPNASSHGYQIDHILEFCHWFMGALFVGWSAFFILTLIRFRKRRQPGADHKGVTSGISTHLEFSVVLIEAVLLLGFAIPLWAKRVNQFPPGKEALLVHVVAQQFSFNYHLPGQDGQFGRRDISFESSSNPLGLDPNDPAGKDD
;
A
#
# COMPACT_ATOMS: atom_id res chain seq x y z
N MET A 1 -22.91 -1.27 11.85
CA MET A 1 -21.74 -0.37 11.82
C MET A 1 -21.68 0.17 10.42
N SER A 2 -21.96 1.46 10.24
CA SER A 2 -22.08 2.06 8.90
C SER A 2 -20.67 2.18 8.31
N SER A 3 -20.33 1.30 7.37
CA SER A 3 -19.06 1.37 6.66
C SER A 3 -19.06 2.63 5.80
N LEU A 4 -18.10 3.53 6.03
CA LEU A 4 -17.85 4.68 5.18
C LEU A 4 -17.12 4.28 3.88
N ALA A 5 -16.89 2.98 3.65
CA ALA A 5 -16.06 2.43 2.57
C ALA A 5 -16.89 1.71 1.50
N LEU A 6 -17.94 2.39 1.00
CA LEU A 6 -18.91 1.82 0.07
C LEU A 6 -18.28 1.45 -1.28
N ILE A 7 -17.35 2.26 -1.80
CA ILE A 7 -16.65 1.92 -3.05
C ILE A 7 -15.71 0.76 -2.83
N ASN A 8 -14.96 0.74 -1.73
CA ASN A 8 -14.03 -0.35 -1.43
C ASN A 8 -14.75 -1.70 -1.36
N GLU A 9 -15.89 -1.77 -0.64
CA GLU A 9 -16.71 -2.98 -0.57
C GLU A 9 -17.26 -3.38 -1.94
N PHE A 10 -17.74 -2.41 -2.73
CA PHE A 10 -18.20 -2.63 -4.09
C PHE A 10 -17.11 -3.20 -5.01
N LEU A 11 -15.87 -2.75 -4.85
CA LEU A 11 -14.70 -3.24 -5.58
C LEU A 11 -14.18 -4.59 -5.06
N GLY A 12 -14.85 -5.19 -4.06
CA GLY A 12 -14.55 -6.52 -3.56
C GLY A 12 -13.52 -6.55 -2.43
N GLN A 13 -13.31 -5.43 -1.72
CA GLN A 13 -12.45 -5.44 -0.55
C GLN A 13 -13.04 -6.34 0.55
N PRO A 14 -12.26 -7.27 1.14
CA PRO A 14 -12.72 -8.11 2.23
C PRO A 14 -13.05 -7.27 3.50
N PRO A 15 -13.92 -7.79 4.38
CA PRO A 15 -14.26 -7.11 5.61
C PRO A 15 -13.03 -6.93 6.50
N ASN A 16 -12.94 -5.76 7.14
CA ASN A 16 -11.83 -5.47 8.03
C ASN A 16 -11.84 -6.37 9.27
N ALA A 17 -10.73 -7.06 9.52
CA ALA A 17 -10.51 -7.95 10.65
C ALA A 17 -9.49 -7.40 11.68
N SER A 18 -9.10 -6.13 11.59
CA SER A 18 -8.14 -5.53 12.53
C SER A 18 -8.52 -4.09 12.93
N SER A 19 -8.15 -3.68 14.14
CA SER A 19 -8.34 -2.29 14.60
C SER A 19 -7.66 -1.28 13.67
N HIS A 20 -6.54 -1.67 13.06
CA HIS A 20 -5.76 -0.83 12.18
C HIS A 20 -6.28 -0.77 10.73
N GLY A 21 -7.01 -1.80 10.29
CA GLY A 21 -7.52 -1.87 8.92
C GLY A 21 -8.52 -0.76 8.64
N TYR A 22 -9.25 -0.27 9.64
CA TYR A 22 -10.23 0.80 9.48
C TYR A 22 -9.60 2.10 8.95
N GLN A 23 -8.39 2.43 9.41
CA GLN A 23 -7.67 3.61 8.92
C GLN A 23 -7.19 3.40 7.48
N ILE A 24 -6.78 2.18 7.13
CA ILE A 24 -6.36 1.83 5.76
C ILE A 24 -7.54 1.92 4.82
N ASP A 25 -8.68 1.33 5.19
CA ASP A 25 -9.91 1.35 4.39
C ASP A 25 -10.36 2.78 4.11
N HIS A 26 -10.30 3.65 5.11
CA HIS A 26 -10.68 5.05 4.94
C HIS A 26 -9.76 5.81 3.97
N ILE A 27 -8.44 5.61 4.09
CA ILE A 27 -7.47 6.20 3.15
C ILE A 27 -7.69 5.65 1.75
N LEU A 28 -7.95 4.35 1.62
CA LEU A 28 -8.19 3.70 0.34
C LEU A 28 -9.48 4.21 -0.32
N GLU A 29 -10.57 4.38 0.45
CA GLU A 29 -11.83 4.94 -0.05
C GLU A 29 -11.61 6.37 -0.57
N PHE A 30 -10.88 7.21 0.20
CA PHE A 30 -10.50 8.55 -0.24
C PHE A 30 -9.70 8.51 -1.54
N CYS A 31 -8.71 7.62 -1.64
CA CYS A 31 -7.92 7.43 -2.85
C CYS A 31 -8.81 7.04 -4.03
N HIS A 32 -9.75 6.12 -3.87
CA HIS A 32 -10.66 5.73 -4.96
C HIS A 32 -11.52 6.90 -5.45
N TRP A 33 -12.11 7.68 -4.54
CA TRP A 33 -12.87 8.88 -4.93
C TRP A 33 -12.00 9.93 -5.59
N PHE A 34 -10.79 10.16 -5.07
CA PHE A 34 -9.84 11.11 -5.64
C PHE A 34 -9.43 10.70 -7.05
N MET A 35 -9.06 9.44 -7.26
CA MET A 35 -8.71 8.91 -8.58
C MET A 35 -9.91 8.92 -9.53
N GLY A 36 -11.12 8.61 -9.04
CA GLY A 36 -12.36 8.70 -9.81
C GLY A 36 -12.63 10.14 -10.29
N ALA A 37 -12.47 11.13 -9.43
CA ALA A 37 -12.64 12.54 -9.78
C ALA A 37 -11.61 13.00 -10.82
N LEU A 38 -10.33 12.62 -10.66
CA LEU A 38 -9.28 12.89 -11.64
C LEU A 38 -9.59 12.23 -12.98
N PHE A 39 -9.99 10.96 -12.97
CA PHE A 39 -10.34 10.22 -14.18
C PHE A 39 -11.46 10.91 -14.96
N VAL A 40 -12.54 11.31 -14.27
CA VAL A 40 -13.66 12.02 -14.90
C VAL A 40 -13.22 13.38 -15.42
N GLY A 41 -12.48 14.16 -14.63
CA GLY A 41 -11.98 15.49 -15.02
C GLY A 41 -11.09 15.45 -16.25
N TRP A 42 -10.09 14.57 -16.26
CA TRP A 42 -9.18 14.38 -17.39
C TRP A 42 -9.88 13.82 -18.63
N SER A 43 -10.78 12.85 -18.45
CA SER A 43 -11.56 12.29 -19.56
C SER A 43 -12.47 13.35 -20.19
N ALA A 44 -13.15 14.16 -19.37
CA ALA A 44 -13.99 15.25 -19.85
C ALA A 44 -13.17 16.31 -20.60
N PHE A 45 -12.02 16.71 -20.06
CA PHE A 45 -11.10 17.62 -20.73
C PHE A 45 -10.61 17.05 -22.08
N PHE A 46 -10.21 15.78 -22.11
CA PHE A 46 -9.77 15.10 -23.32
C PHE A 46 -10.89 15.02 -24.37
N ILE A 47 -12.10 14.64 -23.98
CA ILE A 47 -13.25 14.62 -24.89
C ILE A 47 -13.54 16.04 -25.41
N LEU A 48 -13.46 17.05 -24.54
CA LEU A 48 -13.65 18.44 -24.92
C LEU A 48 -12.60 18.89 -25.94
N THR A 49 -11.32 18.55 -25.76
CA THR A 49 -10.27 18.93 -26.72
C THR A 49 -10.50 18.27 -28.07
N LEU A 50 -10.87 16.98 -28.11
CA LEU A 50 -11.25 16.30 -29.35
C LEU A 50 -12.44 16.98 -30.05
N ILE A 51 -13.49 17.34 -29.30
CA ILE A 51 -14.68 17.98 -29.87
C ILE A 51 -14.39 19.39 -30.37
N ARG A 52 -13.64 20.18 -29.58
CA ARG A 52 -13.40 21.61 -29.79
C ARG A 52 -12.33 21.89 -30.83
N PHE A 53 -11.31 21.05 -30.91
CA PHE A 53 -10.15 21.21 -31.80
C PHE A 53 -10.13 20.21 -32.98
N ARG A 54 -11.22 19.49 -33.25
CA ARG A 54 -11.35 18.65 -34.46
C ARG A 54 -11.11 19.44 -35.75
N LYS A 55 -10.52 18.78 -36.76
CA LYS A 55 -10.20 19.35 -38.08
C LYS A 55 -11.35 20.12 -38.75
N ARG A 56 -12.60 19.64 -38.61
CA ARG A 56 -13.77 20.33 -39.18
C ARG A 56 -14.00 21.72 -38.59
N ARG A 57 -13.69 21.93 -37.30
CA ARG A 57 -13.86 23.22 -36.60
C ARG A 57 -12.59 24.04 -36.56
N GLN A 58 -11.42 23.40 -36.57
CA GLN A 58 -10.10 24.04 -36.59
C GLN A 58 -9.28 23.37 -37.71
N PRO A 59 -9.36 23.87 -38.95
CA PRO A 59 -8.75 23.21 -40.13
C PRO A 59 -7.21 23.25 -40.13
N GLY A 60 -6.62 24.28 -39.51
CA GLY A 60 -5.19 24.43 -39.31
C GLY A 60 -4.83 24.31 -37.84
N ALA A 61 -3.70 23.66 -37.55
CA ALA A 61 -3.13 23.59 -36.20
C ALA A 61 -2.30 24.85 -35.91
N ASP A 62 -2.34 25.32 -34.66
CA ASP A 62 -1.40 26.33 -34.19
C ASP A 62 -0.11 25.64 -33.75
N HIS A 63 0.97 25.89 -34.49
CA HIS A 63 2.30 25.33 -34.22
C HIS A 63 3.15 26.20 -33.28
N LYS A 64 2.71 27.43 -32.98
CA LYS A 64 3.41 28.30 -32.02
C LYS A 64 3.06 27.95 -30.57
N GLY A 65 1.86 27.42 -30.35
CA GLY A 65 1.41 26.99 -29.02
C GLY A 65 1.23 28.13 -28.03
N VAL A 66 1.17 27.79 -26.74
CA VAL A 66 1.03 28.80 -25.66
C VAL A 66 2.35 29.54 -25.49
N THR A 67 2.35 30.84 -25.78
CA THR A 67 3.54 31.71 -25.64
C THR A 67 3.59 32.46 -24.30
N SER A 68 2.56 32.34 -23.47
CA SER A 68 2.48 32.98 -22.16
C SER A 68 3.09 32.09 -21.08
N GLY A 69 3.62 32.70 -20.01
CA GLY A 69 4.15 31.97 -18.84
C GLY A 69 3.09 31.20 -18.03
N ILE A 70 1.82 31.24 -18.45
CA ILE A 70 0.71 30.57 -17.76
C ILE A 70 0.93 29.05 -17.69
N SER A 71 1.47 28.42 -18.74
CA SER A 71 1.78 26.99 -18.74
C SER A 71 2.79 26.65 -17.64
N THR A 72 3.88 27.42 -17.56
CA THR A 72 4.93 27.22 -16.55
C THR A 72 4.41 27.42 -15.13
N HIS A 73 3.54 28.41 -14.90
CA HIS A 73 2.94 28.61 -13.58
C HIS A 73 2.00 27.45 -13.19
N LEU A 74 1.21 26.92 -14.14
CA LEU A 74 0.36 25.76 -13.91
C LEU A 74 1.17 24.51 -13.60
N GLU A 75 2.20 24.23 -14.39
CA GLU A 75 3.13 23.11 -14.17
C GLU A 75 3.78 23.18 -12.79
N PHE A 76 4.33 24.35 -12.43
CA PHE A 76 4.91 24.54 -11.10
C PHE A 76 3.89 24.37 -9.97
N SER A 77 2.66 24.84 -10.16
CA SER A 77 1.59 24.68 -9.17
C SER A 77 1.26 23.20 -8.94
N VAL A 78 1.17 22.41 -10.01
CA VAL A 78 0.92 20.96 -9.90
C VAL A 78 2.06 20.29 -9.14
N VAL A 79 3.31 20.55 -9.52
CA VAL A 79 4.49 19.99 -8.84
C VAL A 79 4.52 20.36 -7.36
N LEU A 80 4.19 21.61 -7.02
CA LEU A 80 4.15 22.06 -5.63
C LEU A 80 3.05 21.36 -4.83
N ILE A 81 1.85 21.22 -5.40
CA ILE A 81 0.73 20.51 -4.76
C ILE A 81 1.11 19.04 -4.52
N GLU A 82 1.68 18.37 -5.53
CA GLU A 82 2.14 16.99 -5.40
C GLU A 82 3.23 16.83 -4.35
N ALA A 83 4.21 17.73 -4.32
CA ALA A 83 5.27 17.72 -3.32
C ALA A 83 4.68 17.86 -1.90
N VAL A 84 3.70 18.73 -1.70
CA VAL A 84 3.01 18.89 -0.41
C VAL A 84 2.22 17.63 -0.05
N LEU A 85 1.49 17.04 -1.00
CA LEU A 85 0.72 15.81 -0.77
C LEU A 85 1.64 14.63 -0.38
N LEU A 86 2.76 14.46 -1.10
CA LEU A 86 3.66 13.35 -0.86
C LEU A 86 4.53 13.55 0.39
N LEU A 87 5.26 14.67 0.44
CA LEU A 87 6.22 14.93 1.51
C LEU A 87 5.54 15.36 2.80
N GLY A 88 4.46 16.13 2.71
CA GLY A 88 3.74 16.68 3.86
C GLY A 88 2.73 15.71 4.48
N PHE A 89 2.10 14.85 3.66
CA PHE A 89 1.03 13.96 4.13
C PHE A 89 1.32 12.49 3.95
N ALA A 90 1.57 12.02 2.71
CA ALA A 90 1.64 10.60 2.41
C ALA A 90 2.79 9.89 3.15
N ILE A 91 4.01 10.41 3.06
CA ILE A 91 5.19 9.81 3.70
C ILE A 91 5.05 9.81 5.23
N PRO A 92 4.74 10.93 5.91
CA PRO A 92 4.60 10.92 7.37
C PRO A 92 3.47 10.02 7.87
N LEU A 93 2.31 10.02 7.18
CA LEU A 93 1.17 9.19 7.57
C LEU A 93 1.47 7.70 7.44
N TRP A 94 2.17 7.30 6.36
CA TRP A 94 2.63 5.93 6.18
C TRP A 94 3.65 5.54 7.25
N ALA A 95 4.63 6.40 7.54
CA ALA A 95 5.64 6.13 8.57
C ALA A 95 5.02 5.89 9.95
N LYS A 96 4.02 6.70 10.33
CA LYS A 96 3.27 6.51 11.59
C LYS A 96 2.60 5.14 11.64
N ARG A 97 2.16 4.60 10.50
CA ARG A 97 1.44 3.33 10.43
C ARG A 97 2.35 2.11 10.50
N VAL A 98 3.51 2.14 9.85
CA VAL A 98 4.38 0.95 9.71
C VAL A 98 5.46 0.84 10.79
N ASN A 99 5.83 1.93 11.45
CA ASN A 99 6.92 1.93 12.43
C ASN A 99 6.46 1.75 13.88
N GLN A 100 5.15 1.63 14.12
CA GLN A 100 4.59 1.48 15.46
C GLN A 100 4.28 0.00 15.75
N PHE A 101 5.25 -0.71 16.32
CA PHE A 101 5.05 -2.07 16.80
C PHE A 101 4.57 -2.06 18.27
N PRO A 102 3.62 -2.92 18.65
CA PRO A 102 3.27 -3.11 20.05
C PRO A 102 4.49 -3.59 20.85
N PRO A 103 4.60 -3.25 22.15
CA PRO A 103 5.67 -3.74 23.01
C PRO A 103 5.68 -5.27 23.03
N GLY A 104 6.87 -5.90 23.00
CA GLY A 104 7.02 -7.34 22.77
C GLY A 104 6.31 -8.28 23.77
N LYS A 105 5.86 -7.78 24.92
CA LYS A 105 5.07 -8.56 25.90
C LYS A 105 3.57 -8.62 25.60
N GLU A 106 3.08 -7.74 24.74
CA GLU A 106 1.66 -7.66 24.35
C GLU A 106 1.39 -8.28 22.97
N ALA A 107 2.42 -8.85 22.34
CA ALA A 107 2.37 -9.40 21.00
C ALA A 107 2.62 -10.92 21.01
N LEU A 108 1.86 -11.65 20.22
CA LEU A 108 2.19 -13.04 19.89
C LEU A 108 3.38 -13.04 18.92
N LEU A 109 4.49 -13.65 19.33
CA LEU A 109 5.63 -13.83 18.44
C LEU A 109 5.41 -15.08 17.57
N VAL A 110 5.59 -14.91 16.26
CA VAL A 110 5.52 -16.00 15.28
C VAL A 110 6.72 -15.87 14.34
N HIS A 111 7.52 -16.93 14.26
CA HIS A 111 8.56 -17.06 13.25
C HIS A 111 7.96 -17.66 11.98
N VAL A 112 8.06 -16.91 10.88
CA VAL A 112 7.58 -17.33 9.56
C VAL A 112 8.78 -17.61 8.67
N VAL A 113 8.88 -18.84 8.17
CA VAL A 113 9.90 -19.24 7.19
C VAL A 113 9.22 -19.45 5.84
N ALA A 114 9.55 -18.59 4.88
CA ALA A 114 9.10 -18.71 3.51
C ALA A 114 9.97 -19.71 2.74
N GLN A 115 9.34 -20.66 2.07
CA GLN A 115 9.95 -21.61 1.15
C GLN A 115 9.29 -21.45 -0.22
N GLN A 116 9.87 -22.08 -1.26
CA GLN A 116 9.21 -22.09 -2.57
C GLN A 116 7.85 -22.79 -2.44
N PHE A 117 6.78 -22.03 -2.69
CA PHE A 117 5.39 -22.49 -2.62
C PHE A 117 4.94 -23.01 -1.23
N SER A 118 5.62 -22.63 -0.15
CA SER A 118 5.23 -23.01 1.21
C SER A 118 5.61 -21.95 2.24
N PHE A 119 4.88 -21.92 3.35
CA PHE A 119 5.21 -21.12 4.53
C PHE A 119 5.15 -22.02 5.75
N ASN A 120 6.20 -22.02 6.56
CA ASN A 120 6.24 -22.69 7.84
C ASN A 120 6.11 -21.65 8.95
N TYR A 121 5.18 -21.90 9.88
CA TYR A 121 4.91 -21.03 11.01
C TYR A 121 5.38 -21.74 12.28
N HIS A 122 6.19 -21.05 13.06
CA HIS A 122 6.73 -21.54 14.30
C HIS A 122 6.33 -20.58 15.42
N LEU A 123 5.64 -21.12 16.43
CA LEU A 123 5.30 -20.41 17.66
C LEU A 123 6.27 -20.87 18.76
N PRO A 124 6.71 -19.97 19.65
CA PRO A 124 7.57 -20.37 20.75
C PRO A 124 6.77 -21.24 21.73
N GLY A 125 7.48 -22.11 22.44
CA GLY A 125 6.96 -22.87 23.55
C GLY A 125 6.50 -22.03 24.74
N GLN A 126 6.24 -22.68 25.88
CA GLN A 126 5.75 -21.99 27.08
C GLN A 126 6.78 -21.03 27.67
N ASP A 127 8.07 -21.26 27.39
CA ASP A 127 9.15 -20.39 27.84
C ASP A 127 9.24 -19.08 27.04
N GLY A 128 8.51 -18.97 25.92
CA GLY A 128 8.48 -17.79 25.05
C GLY A 128 9.77 -17.55 24.27
N GLN A 129 10.69 -18.51 24.26
CA GLN A 129 11.94 -18.48 23.51
C GLN A 129 11.80 -19.35 22.27
N PHE A 130 12.65 -19.10 21.27
CA PHE A 130 12.71 -19.94 20.09
C PHE A 130 13.98 -20.77 20.14
N GLY A 131 13.87 -22.06 19.84
CA GLY A 131 15.01 -22.92 19.58
C GLY A 131 15.91 -22.38 18.45
N ARG A 132 17.21 -22.64 18.59
CA ARG A 132 18.24 -22.33 17.61
C ARG A 132 17.91 -23.01 16.28
N ARG A 133 18.19 -22.30 15.20
CA ARG A 133 18.03 -22.81 13.83
C ARG A 133 19.35 -22.75 13.08
N ASP A 134 19.61 -23.76 12.27
CA ASP A 134 20.73 -23.78 11.34
C ASP A 134 20.31 -24.51 10.05
N ILE A 135 20.79 -24.02 8.91
CA ILE A 135 20.50 -24.61 7.61
C ILE A 135 21.03 -26.04 7.48
N SER A 136 22.07 -26.40 8.23
CA SER A 136 22.63 -27.75 8.28
C SER A 136 21.68 -28.78 8.90
N PHE A 137 20.69 -28.35 9.69
CA PHE A 137 19.64 -29.22 10.23
C PHE A 137 18.40 -29.31 9.34
N GLU A 138 18.36 -28.56 8.24
CA GLU A 138 17.22 -28.56 7.33
C GLU A 138 17.06 -29.93 6.66
N SER A 139 15.85 -30.45 6.70
CA SER A 139 15.49 -31.69 6.02
C SER A 139 13.97 -31.77 5.83
N SER A 140 13.51 -32.75 5.05
CA SER A 140 12.08 -33.00 4.84
C SER A 140 11.26 -33.17 6.13
N SER A 141 11.87 -33.68 7.21
CA SER A 141 11.23 -33.82 8.53
C SER A 141 11.55 -32.68 9.51
N ASN A 142 12.47 -31.77 9.14
CA ASN A 142 12.84 -30.59 9.91
C ASN A 142 12.98 -29.38 8.96
N PRO A 143 11.88 -28.90 8.35
CA PRO A 143 11.92 -27.85 7.33
C PRO A 143 12.33 -26.47 7.90
N LEU A 144 12.28 -26.33 9.23
CA LEU A 144 12.69 -25.13 9.95
C LEU A 144 14.18 -25.12 10.32
N GLY A 145 14.87 -26.27 10.19
CA GLY A 145 16.26 -26.43 10.61
C GLY A 145 16.47 -26.24 12.10
N LEU A 146 15.49 -26.65 12.93
CA LEU A 146 15.60 -26.57 14.40
C LEU A 146 16.73 -27.47 14.90
N ASP A 147 17.55 -26.96 15.81
CA ASP A 147 18.59 -27.74 16.46
C ASP A 147 17.98 -28.69 17.50
N PRO A 148 18.06 -30.02 17.31
CA PRO A 148 17.47 -30.99 18.23
C PRO A 148 18.14 -31.00 19.62
N ASN A 149 19.31 -30.39 19.77
CA ASN A 149 20.04 -30.33 21.03
C ASN A 149 19.79 -29.04 21.80
N ASP A 150 19.03 -28.08 21.25
CA ASP A 150 18.74 -26.84 21.94
C ASP A 150 17.68 -27.08 23.04
N PRO A 151 17.98 -26.79 24.32
CA PRO A 151 16.98 -26.87 25.39
C PRO A 151 15.75 -25.99 25.16
N ALA A 152 15.90 -24.83 24.51
CA ALA A 152 14.80 -23.90 24.23
C ALA A 152 13.90 -24.36 23.06
N GLY A 153 14.32 -25.37 22.30
CA GLY A 153 13.52 -25.96 21.21
C GLY A 153 12.78 -27.23 21.62
N LYS A 154 12.74 -27.58 22.92
CA LYS A 154 12.13 -28.84 23.39
C LYS A 154 10.63 -28.75 23.60
N ASP A 155 10.12 -27.55 23.80
CA ASP A 155 8.70 -27.23 23.94
C ASP A 155 8.12 -26.52 22.71
N ASP A 156 8.92 -26.39 21.65
CA ASP A 156 8.62 -25.87 20.32
C ASP A 156 7.99 -26.93 19.38
#